data_AF-A0A9Q3K094-F1
#
_entry.id   AF-A0A9Q3K094-F1
#
_cell.length_a   1.000
_cell.length_b   1.000
_cell.length_c   1.000
_cell.angle_alpha   90.00
_cell.angle_beta   90.00
_cell.angle_gamma   90.00
#
_symmetry.space_group_name_H-M   'P 1'
#
loop_
_entity.id
_entity.type
_entity.pdbx_description
1 polymer ?
#
loop_
_entity_poly.entity_id
_entity_poly.type
_entity_poly.pdbx_seq_one_letter_code
_entity_poly.pdbx_strand_id
1 'polypeptide(L)'
;MKQSTIPNQHQLQPPPVIVEGKEEWEVSQVLDSKLKRGTLWYLVEWKGFHEDPPRTTWEPASTLTSSPDIVKDFHTLYPDNPGPNASRV
;
A
#
# COMPACT_ATOMS: atom_id res chain seq x y z
N MET A 1 -18.67 20.06 19.97
CA MET A 1 -18.41 19.21 18.79
C MET A 1 -17.14 18.43 19.11
N LYS A 2 -17.23 17.12 19.33
CA LYS A 2 -16.19 16.36 20.05
C LYS A 2 -15.01 16.06 19.12
N GLN A 3 -13.98 16.90 19.16
CA GLN A 3 -12.63 16.49 18.79
C GLN A 3 -12.16 15.49 19.84
N SER A 4 -12.22 14.19 19.53
CA SER A 4 -11.75 13.15 20.44
C SER A 4 -10.24 13.02 20.29
N THR A 5 -9.52 13.96 20.91
CA THR A 5 -8.08 13.93 21.09
C THR A 5 -7.73 12.81 22.07
N ILE A 6 -7.22 11.68 21.58
CA ILE A 6 -6.57 10.68 22.43
C ILE A 6 -5.11 11.10 22.56
N PRO A 7 -4.64 11.51 23.75
CA PRO A 7 -3.24 11.86 23.95
C PRO A 7 -2.43 10.56 23.85
N ASN A 8 -1.35 10.57 23.07
CA ASN A 8 -0.40 9.46 22.92
C ASN A 8 -0.72 8.39 21.85
N GLN A 9 -1.55 8.68 20.84
CA GLN A 9 -1.45 7.92 19.60
C GLN A 9 -0.23 8.41 18.81
N HIS A 10 0.84 7.62 18.82
CA HIS A 10 1.78 7.62 17.70
C HIS A 10 0.95 7.31 16.46
N GLN A 11 0.46 8.34 15.75
CA GLN A 11 -0.16 8.18 14.45
C GLN A 11 0.94 7.72 13.51
N LEU A 12 1.22 6.42 13.54
CA LEU A 12 2.04 5.72 12.57
C LEU A 12 1.33 5.70 11.22
N GLN A 13 0.23 6.41 10.95
CA GLN A 13 -0.47 6.42 9.66
C GLN A 13 -0.70 7.87 9.24
N PRO A 14 -0.32 8.29 8.01
CA PRO A 14 -0.64 9.61 7.50
C PRO A 14 -2.16 9.75 7.50
N PRO A 15 -2.66 10.98 7.61
CA PRO A 15 -4.07 11.22 7.43
C PRO A 15 -4.49 10.70 6.05
N PRO A 16 -5.61 9.96 5.94
CA PRO A 16 -6.13 9.57 4.65
C PRO A 16 -6.50 10.81 3.82
N VAL A 17 -6.24 10.74 2.52
CA VAL A 17 -6.77 11.63 1.51
C VAL A 17 -8.20 11.18 1.18
N ILE A 18 -9.16 12.09 1.22
CA ILE A 18 -10.54 11.75 0.86
C ILE A 18 -10.68 11.83 -0.67
N VAL A 19 -10.72 10.68 -1.34
CA VAL A 19 -10.98 10.57 -2.79
C VAL A 19 -12.42 10.06 -2.95
N GLU A 20 -13.28 10.83 -3.63
CA GLU A 20 -14.70 10.49 -3.84
C GLU A 20 -15.49 10.13 -2.56
N GLY A 21 -15.12 10.72 -1.41
CA GLY A 21 -15.76 10.43 -0.12
C GLY A 21 -15.26 9.16 0.56
N LYS A 22 -14.22 8.52 0.03
CA LYS A 22 -13.52 7.38 0.64
C LYS A 22 -12.13 7.80 1.10
N GLU A 23 -11.70 7.25 2.22
CA GLU A 23 -10.36 7.45 2.77
C GLU A 23 -9.34 6.59 2.00
N GLU A 24 -8.43 7.25 1.29
CA GLU A 24 -7.33 6.66 0.52
C GLU A 24 -5.99 7.25 0.96
N TRP A 25 -4.95 6.44 1.12
CA TRP A 25 -3.63 6.93 1.53
C TRP A 25 -2.69 7.02 0.33
N GLU A 26 -1.89 8.08 0.27
CA GLU A 26 -0.92 8.24 -0.82
C GLU A 26 0.20 7.20 -0.69
N VAL A 27 0.28 6.31 -1.68
CA VAL A 27 1.34 5.31 -1.81
C VAL A 27 2.55 5.97 -2.49
N SER A 28 3.74 5.76 -1.92
CA SER A 28 5.01 6.14 -2.53
C SER A 28 5.34 5.19 -3.68
N GLN A 29 5.50 3.89 -3.37
CA GLN A 29 5.85 2.86 -4.32
C GLN A 29 5.58 1.46 -3.74
N VAL A 30 5.54 0.46 -4.61
CA VAL A 30 5.57 -0.95 -4.23
C VAL A 30 7.03 -1.41 -4.18
N LEU A 31 7.44 -1.98 -3.06
CA LEU A 31 8.82 -2.44 -2.84
C LEU A 31 8.99 -3.93 -3.16
N ASP A 32 7.95 -4.73 -2.93
CA ASP A 32 8.00 -6.18 -3.07
C ASP A 32 6.61 -6.77 -3.31
N SER A 33 6.55 -8.01 -3.79
CA SER A 33 5.31 -8.76 -3.94
C SER A 33 5.49 -10.24 -3.60
N LYS A 34 4.46 -10.85 -3.02
CA LYS A 34 4.48 -12.28 -2.69
C LYS A 34 3.12 -12.92 -2.81
N LEU A 35 3.11 -14.20 -3.17
CA LEU A 35 1.93 -15.04 -3.10
C LEU A 35 1.87 -15.77 -1.75
N LYS A 36 0.81 -15.54 -0.99
CA LYS A 36 0.55 -16.23 0.29
C LYS A 36 -0.83 -16.87 0.22
N ARG A 37 -0.86 -18.21 0.25
CA ARG A 37 -2.09 -19.02 0.17
C ARG A 37 -2.97 -18.69 -1.05
N GLY A 38 -2.35 -18.41 -2.21
CA GLY A 38 -3.06 -18.05 -3.44
C GLY A 38 -3.53 -16.59 -3.50
N THR A 39 -3.33 -15.80 -2.45
CA THR A 39 -3.57 -14.36 -2.46
C THR A 39 -2.27 -13.62 -2.74
N LEU A 40 -2.32 -12.64 -3.64
CA LEU A 40 -1.20 -11.76 -3.92
C LEU A 40 -1.15 -10.61 -2.92
N TRP A 41 0.03 -10.37 -2.37
CA TRP A 41 0.32 -9.31 -1.41
C TRP A 41 1.45 -8.45 -1.93
N TYR A 42 1.37 -7.15 -1.67
CA TYR A 42 2.35 -6.15 -2.03
C TYR A 42 2.89 -5.46 -0.80
N LEU A 43 4.21 -5.28 -0.73
CA LEU A 43 4.83 -4.42 0.26
C LEU A 43 4.76 -2.99 -0.25
N VAL A 44 3.92 -2.20 0.40
CA VAL A 44 3.62 -0.82 0.03
C VAL A 44 4.43 0.10 0.91
N GLU A 45 5.21 0.99 0.31
CA GLU A 45 5.80 2.14 0.99
C GLU A 45 4.82 3.31 0.96
N TRP A 46 4.53 3.86 2.12
CA TRP A 46 3.59 4.97 2.26
C TRP A 46 4.31 6.31 2.17
N LYS A 47 3.72 7.27 1.44
CA LYS A 47 4.28 8.62 1.32
C LYS A 47 3.89 9.47 2.54
N GLY A 48 4.75 10.42 2.90
CA GLY A 48 4.48 11.37 4.00
C GLY A 48 4.93 10.89 5.38
N PHE A 49 5.61 9.75 5.47
CA PHE A 49 6.35 9.36 6.65
C PHE A 49 7.75 9.95 6.61
N HIS A 50 8.07 10.81 7.57
CA HIS A 50 9.43 11.28 7.83
C HIS A 50 10.20 10.32 8.77
N GLU A 51 9.79 9.05 8.85
CA GLU A 51 10.47 8.03 9.65
C GLU A 51 11.53 7.33 8.79
N ASP A 52 12.71 7.06 9.37
CA ASP A 52 13.77 6.23 8.80
C ASP A 52 13.92 4.97 9.69
N PRO A 53 13.55 3.77 9.21
CA PRO A 53 13.18 3.46 7.83
C PRO A 53 11.75 3.90 7.45
N PRO A 54 11.46 4.07 6.14
CA PRO A 54 10.13 4.38 5.64
C PRO A 54 9.10 3.37 6.11
N ARG A 55 7.88 3.83 6.38
CA ARG A 55 6.83 2.92 6.83
C ARG A 55 6.31 2.09 5.66
N THR A 56 6.41 0.77 5.83
CA THR A 56 5.99 -0.21 4.83
C THR A 56 5.00 -1.21 5.41
N THR A 57 3.96 -1.57 4.66
CA THR A 57 2.99 -2.60 5.08
C THR A 57 2.68 -3.57 3.94
N TRP A 58 2.33 -4.81 4.30
CA TRP A 58 1.88 -5.81 3.33
C TRP A 58 0.38 -5.67 3.10
N GLU A 59 -0.01 -5.14 1.96
CA GLU A 59 -1.40 -4.99 1.55
C GLU A 59 -1.79 -6.05 0.50
N PRO A 60 -3.01 -6.60 0.53
CA PRO A 60 -3.47 -7.51 -0.51
C PRO A 60 -3.67 -6.74 -1.82
N ALA A 61 -3.52 -7.42 -2.96
CA ALA A 61 -3.72 -6.83 -4.29
C ALA A 61 -5.11 -6.16 -4.47
N SER A 62 -6.13 -6.65 -3.75
CA SER A 62 -7.47 -6.05 -3.73
C SER A 62 -7.49 -4.62 -3.17
N THR A 63 -6.57 -4.28 -2.25
CA THR A 63 -6.46 -2.93 -1.68
C THR A 63 -5.86 -1.96 -2.68
N LEU A 64 -4.95 -2.43 -3.54
CA LEU A 64 -4.29 -1.61 -4.57
C LEU A 64 -5.08 -1.53 -5.87
N THR A 65 -6.34 -2.00 -5.88
CA THR A 65 -7.20 -1.93 -7.08
C THR A 65 -7.54 -0.48 -7.47
N SER A 66 -7.52 0.47 -6.51
CA SER A 66 -7.65 1.91 -6.80
C SER A 66 -6.38 2.54 -7.39
N SER A 67 -5.25 1.85 -7.32
CA SER A 67 -3.94 2.34 -7.79
C SER A 67 -3.28 1.31 -8.73
N PRO A 68 -3.85 1.04 -9.91
CA PRO A 68 -3.29 0.06 -10.85
C PRO A 68 -1.93 0.50 -11.41
N ASP A 69 -1.69 1.80 -11.50
CA ASP A 69 -0.47 2.36 -12.09
C ASP A 69 0.79 1.98 -11.28
N ILE A 70 0.75 2.11 -9.95
CA ILE A 70 1.88 1.74 -9.09
C ILE A 70 2.23 0.24 -9.16
N VAL A 71 1.22 -0.61 -9.33
CA VAL A 71 1.39 -2.06 -9.46
C VAL A 71 2.00 -2.38 -10.83
N LYS A 72 1.53 -1.70 -11.88
CA LYS A 72 2.05 -1.85 -13.23
C LYS A 72 3.51 -1.40 -13.32
N ASP A 73 3.85 -0.26 -12.72
CA ASP A 73 5.22 0.27 -12.72
C ASP A 73 6.16 -0.70 -12.01
N PHE A 74 5.75 -1.23 -10.86
CA PHE A 74 6.51 -2.25 -10.14
C PHE A 74 6.75 -3.52 -10.98
N HIS A 75 5.71 -4.07 -11.63
CA HIS A 75 5.84 -5.26 -12.47
C HIS A 75 6.60 -5.00 -13.79
N THR A 76 6.69 -3.75 -14.23
CA THR A 76 7.54 -3.35 -15.36
C THR A 76 9.02 -3.40 -14.98
N LEU A 77 9.36 -2.98 -13.76
CA LEU A 77 10.72 -2.99 -13.24
C LEU A 77 11.15 -4.38 -12.73
N TYR A 78 10.22 -5.14 -12.18
CA TYR A 78 10.45 -6.45 -11.57
C TYR A 78 9.53 -7.53 -12.18
N PRO A 79 9.74 -7.91 -13.45
CA PRO A 79 8.86 -8.86 -14.14
C PRO A 79 8.91 -10.29 -13.55
N ASP A 80 9.98 -10.64 -12.84
CA ASP A 80 10.14 -11.94 -12.19
C ASP A 80 9.32 -12.07 -10.88
N ASN A 81 8.85 -10.94 -10.34
CA ASN A 81 8.06 -10.93 -9.12
C ASN A 81 6.62 -11.38 -9.37
N PRO A 82 5.96 -12.02 -8.38
CA PRO A 82 4.62 -12.53 -8.57
C PRO A 82 3.62 -11.40 -8.83
N GLY A 83 3.04 -11.38 -10.03
CA GLY A 83 2.05 -10.40 -10.45
C GLY A 83 0.61 -10.89 -10.41
N PRO A 84 -0.37 -10.00 -10.66
CA PRO A 84 -1.79 -10.37 -10.68
C PRO A 84 -2.11 -11.30 -11.86
N ASN A 85 -1.25 -11.29 -12.90
CA ASN A 85 -1.31 -12.19 -14.05
C ASN A 85 -0.42 -13.43 -13.90
N ALA A 86 0.19 -13.67 -12.73
CA ALA A 86 1.00 -14.86 -12.49
C ALA A 86 0.08 -16.09 -12.56
N SER A 87 0.01 -16.67 -13.76
CA SER A 87 -0.78 -17.86 -14.04
C SER A 87 -0.20 -18.99 -13.21
N ARG A 88 -1.09 -19.65 -12.45
CA ARG A 88 -0.83 -20.92 -11.78
C ARG A 88 -0.41 -21.94 -12.85
N VAL A 89 0.89 -22.16 -13.01
CA VAL A 89 1.42 -23.37 -13.65
C VAL A 89 1.26 -24.57 -12.73
#